data_AF-A0AA41PXD2-F1
#
_entry.id   AF-A0AA41PXD2-F1
#
_cell.length_a   1.000
_cell.length_b   1.000
_cell.length_c   1.000
_cell.angle_alpha   90.00
_cell.angle_beta   90.00
_cell.angle_gamma   90.00
#
_symmetry.space_group_name_H-M   'P 1'
#
loop_
_entity.id
_entity.type
_entity.pdbx_description
1 polymer ?
#
loop_
_entity_poly.entity_id
_entity_poly.type
_entity_poly.pdbx_seq_one_letter_code
_entity_poly.pdbx_strand_id
1 'polypeptide(L)'
;MPQPISLSRESVVVVPADVRMVLGTLARQHAGSPEVGAALAGLAAEFAGRDPDAAVWLLPAEALCLLAVHADAIGVYGLDANAAGTYRHPYVAAEVRLAEAVREQAPRTWHALRAVMDAEAVVALAG
;
A
#
# COMPACT_ATOMS: atom_id res chain seq x y z
N MET A 1 28.72 5.33 19.29
CA MET A 1 27.56 5.83 18.53
C MET A 1 26.77 4.63 18.07
N PRO A 2 25.47 4.50 18.38
CA PRO A 2 24.65 3.44 17.83
C PRO A 2 24.60 3.61 16.31
N GLN A 3 24.89 2.56 15.56
CA GLN A 3 24.72 2.62 14.11
C GLN A 3 23.22 2.78 13.79
N PRO A 4 22.85 3.63 12.83
CA PRO A 4 21.48 3.67 12.35
C PRO A 4 21.12 2.26 11.88
N ILE A 5 19.96 1.76 12.29
CA ILE A 5 19.42 0.49 11.79
C ILE A 5 19.28 0.69 10.28
N SER A 6 20.24 0.21 9.51
CA SER A 6 20.15 0.18 8.07
C SER A 6 19.15 -0.91 7.75
N LEU A 7 17.87 -0.54 7.68
CA LEU A 7 16.86 -1.35 7.03
C LEU A 7 17.42 -1.61 5.64
N SER A 8 17.87 -2.85 5.37
CA SER A 8 18.12 -3.27 3.99
C SER A 8 16.84 -2.91 3.23
N ARG A 9 16.92 -1.98 2.27
CA ARG A 9 15.75 -1.53 1.51
C ARG A 9 15.23 -2.71 0.70
N GLU A 10 14.30 -3.46 1.27
CA GLU A 10 13.63 -4.55 0.57
C GLU A 10 12.85 -3.94 -0.61
N SER A 11 12.85 -4.65 -1.72
CA SER A 11 12.13 -4.28 -2.93
C SER A 11 11.22 -5.42 -3.32
N VAL A 12 10.05 -5.09 -3.85
CA VAL A 12 8.99 -6.04 -4.19
C VAL A 12 8.68 -5.92 -5.67
N VAL A 13 8.60 -7.07 -6.32
CA VAL A 13 8.13 -7.20 -7.69
C VAL A 13 6.61 -7.21 -7.68
N VAL A 14 5.99 -6.29 -8.42
CA VAL A 14 4.54 -6.09 -8.47
C VAL A 14 4.03 -5.89 -9.88
N VAL A 15 2.75 -6.16 -10.09
CA VAL A 15 2.05 -5.84 -11.33
C VAL A 15 1.68 -4.35 -11.33
N PRO A 16 2.06 -3.56 -12.35
CA PRO A 16 1.79 -2.12 -12.36
C PRO A 16 0.30 -1.77 -12.29
N ALA A 17 -0.56 -2.60 -12.89
CA ALA A 17 -2.01 -2.42 -12.84
C ALA A 17 -2.54 -2.42 -11.40
N ASP A 18 -2.05 -3.33 -10.54
CA ASP A 18 -2.48 -3.41 -9.15
C ASP A 18 -2.10 -2.13 -8.38
N VAL A 19 -0.87 -1.64 -8.58
CA VAL A 19 -0.39 -0.38 -7.95
C VAL A 19 -1.27 0.81 -8.36
N ARG A 20 -1.62 0.92 -9.65
CA ARG A 20 -2.50 1.99 -10.14
C ARG A 20 -3.91 1.91 -9.56
N MET A 21 -4.45 0.70 -9.41
CA MET A 21 -5.77 0.50 -8.82
C MET A 21 -5.79 0.94 -7.35
N VAL A 22 -4.77 0.56 -6.58
CA VAL A 22 -4.62 0.95 -5.17
C VAL A 22 -4.45 2.46 -5.01
N LEU A 23 -3.61 3.09 -5.85
CA LEU A 23 -3.49 4.55 -5.90
C LEU A 23 -4.84 5.23 -6.25
N GLY A 24 -5.61 4.61 -7.14
CA GLY A 24 -6.96 5.07 -7.49
C GLY A 24 -7.94 4.97 -6.32
N THR A 25 -7.87 3.92 -5.50
CA THR A 25 -8.65 3.81 -4.26
C THR A 25 -8.30 4.96 -3.31
N LEU A 26 -7.01 5.17 -3.04
CA LEU A 26 -6.53 6.23 -2.15
C LEU A 26 -6.95 7.62 -2.62
N ALA A 27 -6.84 7.89 -3.93
CA ALA A 27 -7.27 9.16 -4.49
C ALA A 27 -8.77 9.42 -4.30
N ARG A 28 -9.61 8.36 -4.37
CA ARG A 28 -11.05 8.47 -4.08
C ARG A 28 -11.33 8.67 -2.59
N GLN A 29 -10.67 7.88 -1.74
CA GLN A 29 -10.77 7.97 -0.28
C GLN A 29 -10.44 9.38 0.23
N HIS A 30 -9.48 10.04 -0.41
CA HIS A 30 -8.98 11.36 -0.02
C HIS A 30 -9.29 12.46 -1.03
N ALA A 31 -10.34 12.34 -1.84
CA ALA A 31 -10.67 13.30 -2.90
C ALA A 31 -10.87 14.76 -2.40
N GLY A 32 -11.07 14.95 -1.10
CA GLY A 32 -11.19 16.27 -0.46
C GLY A 32 -9.91 16.80 0.22
N SER A 33 -8.78 16.10 0.19
CA SER A 33 -7.52 16.56 0.81
C SER A 33 -6.47 16.92 -0.26
N PRO A 34 -6.21 18.22 -0.47
CA PRO A 34 -5.15 18.68 -1.39
C PRO A 34 -3.77 18.16 -1.02
N GLU A 35 -3.47 18.03 0.28
CA GLU A 35 -2.19 17.55 0.79
C GLU A 35 -1.96 16.09 0.42
N VAL A 36 -2.98 15.24 0.62
CA VAL A 36 -2.92 13.83 0.22
C VAL A 36 -2.89 13.70 -1.30
N GLY A 37 -3.64 14.53 -2.02
CA GLY A 37 -3.58 14.58 -3.48
C GLY A 37 -2.17 14.87 -4.01
N ALA A 38 -1.46 15.83 -3.41
CA ALA A 38 -0.08 16.15 -3.77
C ALA A 38 0.89 15.01 -3.43
N ALA A 39 0.73 14.37 -2.28
CA ALA A 39 1.54 13.21 -1.88
C ALA A 39 1.35 12.02 -2.83
N LEU A 40 0.10 11.70 -3.19
CA LEU A 40 -0.22 10.65 -4.15
C LEU A 40 0.29 10.96 -5.56
N ALA A 41 0.24 12.23 -5.99
CA ALA A 41 0.83 12.66 -7.25
C ALA A 41 2.35 12.52 -7.27
N GLY A 42 3.03 12.84 -6.16
CA GLY A 42 4.46 12.61 -5.98
C GLY A 42 4.83 11.13 -6.09
N LEU A 43 4.07 10.26 -5.41
CA LEU A 43 4.25 8.81 -5.48
C LEU A 43 4.01 8.27 -6.90
N ALA A 44 2.95 8.74 -7.56
CA ALA A 44 2.66 8.38 -8.95
C ALA A 44 3.78 8.84 -9.90
N ALA A 45 4.39 10.01 -9.65
CA ALA A 45 5.51 10.52 -10.43
C ALA A 45 6.80 9.71 -10.22
N GLU A 46 7.07 9.23 -9.00
CA GLU A 46 8.18 8.29 -8.74
C GLU A 46 8.00 6.97 -9.52
N PHE A 47 6.76 6.60 -9.83
CA PHE A 47 6.44 5.44 -10.65
C PHE A 47 6.33 5.77 -12.16
N ALA A 48 6.13 7.05 -12.54
CA ALA A 48 5.96 7.47 -13.94
C ALA A 48 7.25 7.40 -14.78
N GLY A 49 8.43 7.36 -14.14
CA GLY A 49 9.71 7.09 -14.82
C GLY A 49 9.88 5.64 -15.27
N ARG A 50 8.89 4.78 -15.00
CA ARG A 50 8.92 3.35 -15.34
C ARG A 50 8.05 3.10 -16.56
N ASP A 51 8.50 2.16 -17.38
CA ASP A 51 7.76 1.69 -18.53
C ASP A 51 6.35 1.22 -18.07
N PRO A 52 5.27 1.89 -18.51
CA PRO A 52 3.91 1.54 -18.12
C PRO A 52 3.46 0.21 -18.71
N ASP A 53 4.12 -0.28 -19.75
CA ASP A 53 3.85 -1.54 -20.44
C ASP A 53 4.73 -2.70 -19.92
N ALA A 54 5.63 -2.41 -18.97
CA ALA A 54 6.38 -3.45 -18.29
C ALA A 54 5.42 -4.43 -17.60
N ALA A 55 5.67 -5.72 -17.78
CA ALA A 55 4.88 -6.77 -17.13
C ALA A 55 4.95 -6.67 -15.59
N VAL A 56 6.07 -6.19 -15.06
CA VAL A 56 6.31 -6.02 -13.62
C VAL A 56 7.12 -4.76 -13.32
N TRP A 57 6.92 -4.20 -12.13
CA TRP A 57 7.77 -3.16 -11.54
C TRP A 57 8.47 -3.66 -10.28
N LEU A 58 9.71 -3.22 -10.05
CA LEU A 58 10.44 -3.44 -8.80
C LEU A 58 10.39 -2.17 -7.94
N LEU A 59 9.56 -2.16 -6.89
CA LEU A 59 9.32 -0.97 -6.06
C LEU A 59 9.83 -1.14 -4.63
N PRO A 60 10.16 -0.05 -3.91
CA PRO A 60 10.49 -0.12 -2.49
C PRO A 60 9.34 -0.74 -1.69
N ALA A 61 9.66 -1.72 -0.85
CA ALA A 61 8.67 -2.44 -0.04
C ALA A 61 7.90 -1.52 0.91
N GLU A 62 8.56 -0.50 1.46
CA GLU A 62 7.98 0.43 2.43
C GLU A 62 6.82 1.22 1.81
N ALA A 63 7.05 1.83 0.64
CA ALA A 63 6.02 2.56 -0.08
C ALA A 63 4.83 1.66 -0.43
N LEU A 64 5.10 0.43 -0.89
CA LEU A 64 4.05 -0.54 -1.22
C LEU A 64 3.26 -0.99 0.01
N CYS A 65 3.93 -1.19 1.14
CA CYS A 65 3.27 -1.58 2.39
C CYS A 65 2.31 -0.47 2.85
N LEU A 66 2.76 0.80 2.81
CA LEU A 66 1.92 1.94 3.17
C LEU A 66 0.70 2.05 2.24
N LEU A 67 0.89 1.88 0.93
CA LEU A 67 -0.22 1.86 -0.03
C LEU A 67 -1.24 0.77 0.29
N ALA A 68 -0.77 -0.47 0.51
CA ALA A 68 -1.63 -1.61 0.75
C ALA A 68 -2.37 -1.54 2.09
N VAL A 69 -1.78 -0.91 3.10
CA VAL A 69 -2.39 -0.72 4.42
C VAL A 69 -3.47 0.35 4.41
N HIS A 70 -3.23 1.48 3.73
CA HIS A 70 -4.09 2.65 3.82
C HIS A 70 -5.21 2.68 2.79
N ALA A 71 -5.11 1.88 1.73
CA ALA A 71 -6.18 1.74 0.76
C ALA A 71 -7.31 0.88 1.34
N ASP A 72 -8.54 1.40 1.26
CA ASP A 72 -9.74 0.68 1.68
C ASP A 72 -10.75 0.61 0.53
N ALA A 73 -10.57 -0.33 -0.40
CA ALA A 73 -11.52 -0.52 -1.50
C ALA A 73 -12.90 -0.95 -0.99
N ILE A 74 -12.97 -1.67 0.13
CA ILE A 74 -14.26 -2.11 0.68
C ILE A 74 -15.07 -0.88 1.09
N GLY A 75 -14.49 0.03 1.88
CA GLY A 75 -15.13 1.26 2.30
C GLY A 75 -15.42 2.20 1.12
N VAL A 76 -14.45 2.42 0.22
CA VAL A 76 -14.61 3.32 -0.92
C VAL A 76 -15.70 2.88 -1.88
N TYR A 77 -15.87 1.58 -2.10
CA TYR A 77 -16.87 1.04 -3.03
C TYR A 77 -18.13 0.51 -2.34
N GLY A 78 -18.28 0.71 -1.02
CA GLY A 78 -19.46 0.30 -0.26
C GLY A 78 -19.73 -1.21 -0.30
N LEU A 79 -18.67 -2.03 -0.28
CA LEU A 79 -18.75 -3.48 -0.37
C LEU A 79 -19.00 -4.08 1.02
N ASP A 80 -19.70 -5.22 1.07
CA ASP A 80 -19.87 -5.99 2.31
C ASP A 80 -18.67 -6.92 2.51
N ALA A 81 -17.84 -6.65 3.52
CA ALA A 81 -16.67 -7.49 3.84
C ALA A 81 -17.02 -8.97 4.10
N ASN A 82 -18.27 -9.27 4.49
CA ASN A 82 -18.73 -10.63 4.77
C ASN A 82 -19.28 -11.36 3.53
N ALA A 83 -19.54 -10.64 2.43
CA ALA A 83 -20.03 -11.24 1.21
C ALA A 83 -18.91 -12.01 0.49
N ALA A 84 -19.19 -13.26 0.13
CA ALA A 84 -18.23 -14.16 -0.53
C ALA A 84 -17.64 -13.60 -1.85
N GLY A 85 -18.31 -12.63 -2.48
CA GLY A 85 -17.87 -11.99 -3.72
C GLY A 85 -16.93 -10.80 -3.54
N THR A 86 -16.80 -10.26 -2.32
CA THR A 86 -16.10 -8.98 -2.08
C THR A 86 -14.63 -9.03 -2.45
N TYR A 87 -13.93 -10.11 -2.11
CA TYR A 87 -12.52 -10.31 -2.47
C TYR A 87 -12.29 -10.61 -3.96
N ARG A 88 -13.35 -10.80 -4.75
CA ARG A 88 -13.27 -10.88 -6.22
C ARG A 88 -13.43 -9.50 -6.87
N HIS A 89 -13.84 -8.47 -6.13
CA HIS A 89 -13.91 -7.11 -6.66
C HIS A 89 -12.50 -6.66 -7.09
N PRO A 90 -12.31 -6.14 -8.31
CA PRO A 90 -10.96 -5.90 -8.85
C PRO A 90 -10.06 -5.03 -7.97
N TYR A 91 -10.61 -3.98 -7.33
CA TYR A 91 -9.86 -3.09 -6.44
C TYR A 91 -9.46 -3.76 -5.12
N VAL A 92 -10.36 -4.57 -4.53
CA VAL A 92 -10.06 -5.33 -3.30
C VAL A 92 -9.01 -6.40 -3.62
N ALA A 93 -9.14 -7.08 -4.76
CA ALA A 93 -8.19 -8.10 -5.17
C ALA A 93 -6.80 -7.50 -5.46
N ALA A 94 -6.72 -6.28 -5.98
CA ALA A 94 -5.46 -5.57 -6.19
C ALA A 94 -4.78 -5.21 -4.84
N GLU A 95 -5.54 -4.71 -3.87
CA GLU A 95 -5.06 -4.43 -2.51
C GLU A 95 -4.50 -5.69 -1.83
N VAL A 96 -5.25 -6.80 -1.90
CA VAL A 96 -4.83 -8.10 -1.34
C VAL A 96 -3.54 -8.59 -2.00
N ARG A 97 -3.47 -8.60 -3.34
CA ARG A 97 -2.25 -9.04 -4.06
C ARG A 97 -1.05 -8.17 -3.71
N LEU A 98 -1.24 -6.87 -3.53
CA LEU A 98 -0.16 -5.96 -3.16
C LEU A 98 0.33 -6.22 -1.74
N ALA A 99 -0.59 -6.40 -0.79
CA ALA A 99 -0.27 -6.76 0.59
C ALA A 99 0.45 -8.11 0.69
N GLU A 100 -0.02 -9.12 -0.05
CA GLU A 100 0.60 -10.44 -0.13
C GLU A 100 2.01 -10.37 -0.71
N ALA A 101 2.20 -9.62 -1.81
CA ALA A 101 3.51 -9.44 -2.42
C ALA A 101 4.53 -8.83 -1.44
N VAL A 102 4.12 -7.83 -0.65
CA VAL A 102 4.98 -7.24 0.39
C VAL A 102 5.26 -8.25 1.50
N ARG A 103 4.24 -8.94 2.02
CA ARG A 103 4.40 -9.95 3.08
C ARG A 103 5.37 -11.05 2.68
N GLU A 104 5.35 -11.48 1.43
CA GLU A 104 6.13 -12.62 0.94
C GLU A 104 7.55 -12.22 0.51
N GLN A 105 7.70 -11.10 -0.19
CA GLN A 105 9.00 -10.69 -0.76
C GLN A 105 9.79 -9.76 0.17
N ALA A 106 9.11 -9.06 1.09
CA ALA A 106 9.70 -8.11 2.01
C ALA A 106 9.20 -8.33 3.47
N PRO A 107 9.42 -9.52 4.05
CA PRO A 107 8.88 -9.87 5.35
C PRO A 107 9.43 -8.99 6.48
N ARG A 108 10.66 -8.45 6.37
CA ARG A 108 11.22 -7.57 7.40
C ARG A 108 10.51 -6.22 7.39
N THR A 109 10.29 -5.64 6.20
CA THR A 109 9.49 -4.42 6.06
C THR A 109 8.05 -4.64 6.57
N TRP A 110 7.42 -5.75 6.20
CA TRP A 110 6.07 -6.08 6.67
C TRP A 110 5.98 -6.16 8.20
N HIS A 111 6.86 -6.92 8.84
CA HIS A 111 6.86 -7.05 10.30
C HIS A 111 7.19 -5.73 11.01
N ALA A 112 8.14 -4.96 10.49
CA ALA A 112 8.51 -3.68 11.08
C ALA A 112 7.34 -2.68 11.03
N LEU A 113 6.72 -2.50 9.87
CA LEU A 113 5.59 -1.57 9.73
C LEU A 113 4.36 -2.05 10.50
N ARG A 114 4.10 -3.36 10.53
CA ARG A 114 2.99 -3.89 11.33
C ARG A 114 3.17 -3.63 12.82
N ALA A 115 4.39 -3.83 13.34
CA ALA A 115 4.70 -3.54 14.73
C ALA A 115 4.52 -2.04 15.07
N VAL A 116 4.87 -1.14 14.15
CA VAL A 116 4.65 0.31 14.32
C VAL A 116 3.14 0.62 14.38
N MET A 117 2.36 0.12 13.43
CA MET A 117 0.91 0.36 13.40
C MET A 117 0.19 -0.22 14.61
N ASP A 118 0.55 -1.43 15.03
CA ASP A 118 -0.02 -2.06 16.21
C ASP A 118 0.34 -1.24 17.48
N ALA A 119 1.56 -0.67 17.55
CA ALA A 119 1.95 0.22 18.65
C ALA A 119 1.18 1.56 18.64
N GLU A 120 1.00 2.17 17.46
CA GLU A 120 0.19 3.39 17.31
C GLU A 120 -1.26 3.16 17.73
N ALA A 121 -1.85 2.01 17.40
CA ALA A 121 -3.19 1.65 17.83
C ALA A 121 -3.30 1.51 19.36
N VAL A 122 -2.31 0.90 20.03
CA VAL A 122 -2.27 0.81 21.49
C VAL A 122 -2.18 2.20 22.13
N VAL A 123 -1.35 3.09 21.59
CA VAL A 123 -1.23 4.47 22.08
C VAL A 123 -2.54 5.24 21.91
N ALA A 124 -3.19 5.12 20.75
CA ALA A 124 -4.47 5.78 20.48
C ALA A 124 -5.62 5.30 21.39
N LEU A 125 -5.57 4.06 21.87
CA LEU A 125 -6.56 3.50 22.81
C LEU A 125 -6.26 3.84 24.27
N ALA A 126 -5.04 4.29 24.58
CA ALA A 126 -4.59 4.59 25.94
C ALA A 126 -4.70 6.09 26.31
N GLY A 127 -5.04 6.96 25.36
CA GLY A 127 -5.28 8.39 25.55
C GLY A 127 -6.76 8.74 25.48
#